data_AF-A0A7S1PT45-F1
#
_entry.id   AF-A0A7S1PT45-F1
#
_cell.length_a   1.000
_cell.length_b   1.000
_cell.length_c   1.000
_cell.angle_alpha   90.00
_cell.angle_beta   90.00
_cell.angle_gamma   90.00
#
_symmetry.space_group_name_H-M   'P 1'
#
loop_
_entity.id
_entity.type
_entity.pdbx_description
1 polymer ?
#
loop_
_entity_poly.entity_id
_entity_poly.type
_entity_poly.pdbx_seq_one_letter_code
_entity_poly.pdbx_strand_id
1 'polypeptide(L)'
;THHEFGGRAIPTLEVLIDSTLVLCQGDATCALDRQGHGTHCAGTIGGQTHGVAKQATLHAVKILSDTGSGSFSWLLMALDWVLTGGSRPAVFSASLGGAAPFPSVVDAIDSAVAGGVTVVVA
;
A
#
# COMPACT_ATOMS: atom_id res chain seq x y z
N THR A 1 8.43 11.12 10.94
CA THR A 1 6.97 11.29 10.77
C THR A 1 6.71 12.56 9.98
N HIS A 2 5.70 12.58 9.09
CA HIS A 2 5.38 13.74 8.24
C HIS A 2 4.16 14.50 8.80
N HIS A 3 4.24 15.83 8.89
CA HIS A 3 3.22 16.66 9.56
C HIS A 3 1.84 16.55 8.90
N GLU A 4 1.76 16.44 7.57
CA GLU A 4 0.48 16.30 6.83
C GLU A 4 -0.39 15.14 7.31
N PHE A 5 0.17 14.09 7.91
CA PHE A 5 -0.61 12.92 8.32
C PHE A 5 -1.12 13.00 9.75
N GLY A 6 -0.53 13.82 10.62
CA GLY A 6 -1.01 14.00 12.00
C GLY A 6 -1.18 12.69 12.78
N GLY A 7 -0.32 11.69 12.52
CA GLY A 7 -0.40 10.36 13.13
C GLY A 7 -1.33 9.35 12.43
N ARG A 8 -2.07 9.76 11.39
CA ARG A 8 -2.97 8.86 10.64
C ARG A 8 -2.26 7.94 9.65
N ALA A 9 -0.98 8.19 9.37
CA ALA A 9 -0.17 7.29 8.55
C ALA A 9 0.49 6.24 9.44
N ILE A 10 0.05 4.99 9.28
CA ILE A 10 0.44 3.84 10.10
C ILE A 10 1.32 2.90 9.25
N PRO A 11 2.60 2.73 9.58
CA PRO A 11 3.43 1.65 9.06
C PRO A 11 2.74 0.31 9.30
N THR A 12 2.41 -0.42 8.23
CA THR A 12 1.61 -1.65 8.34
C THR A 12 2.42 -2.87 7.96
N LEU A 13 2.94 -2.90 6.73
CA LEU A 13 3.77 -4.00 6.27
C LEU A 13 4.73 -3.57 5.16
N GLU A 14 5.78 -4.34 4.97
CA GLU A 14 6.63 -4.28 3.78
C GLU A 14 6.91 -5.68 3.23
N VAL A 15 6.96 -5.78 1.89
CA VAL A 15 7.36 -6.98 1.17
C VAL A 15 8.35 -6.54 0.11
N LEU A 16 9.62 -6.89 0.31
CA LEU A 16 10.74 -6.36 -0.49
C LEU A 16 11.70 -7.50 -0.87
N ILE A 17 12.98 -7.19 -1.03
CA ILE A 17 14.05 -8.15 -1.38
C ILE A 17 13.96 -9.35 -0.46
N ASP A 18 14.02 -10.56 -1.03
CA ASP A 18 13.76 -11.89 -0.44
C ASP A 18 12.28 -12.36 -0.40
N SER A 19 11.33 -11.49 -0.74
CA SER A 19 9.89 -11.78 -0.72
C SER A 19 9.36 -12.23 0.64
N THR A 20 10.00 -11.83 1.75
CA THR A 20 9.46 -12.02 3.09
C THR A 20 8.47 -10.91 3.40
N LEU A 21 7.29 -11.28 3.90
CA LEU A 21 6.35 -10.31 4.44
C LEU A 21 6.76 -9.94 5.87
N VAL A 22 7.00 -8.65 6.08
CA VAL A 22 7.32 -8.09 7.40
C VAL A 22 6.15 -7.24 7.87
N LEU A 23 5.57 -7.59 9.02
CA LEU A 23 4.59 -6.74 9.70
C LEU A 23 5.32 -5.72 10.57
N CYS A 24 4.97 -4.45 10.41
CA CYS A 24 5.72 -3.38 11.07
C CYS A 24 5.48 -3.34 12.59
N GLN A 25 4.32 -3.78 13.09
CA GLN A 25 4.03 -3.90 14.53
C GLN A 25 4.37 -2.64 15.37
N GLY A 26 4.20 -1.46 14.78
CA GLY A 26 4.51 -0.17 15.43
C GLY A 26 5.95 0.34 15.23
N ASP A 27 6.82 -0.40 14.55
CA ASP A 27 8.13 0.07 14.12
C ASP A 27 7.97 1.16 13.04
N ALA A 28 8.36 2.39 13.39
CA ALA A 28 8.29 3.55 12.50
C ALA A 28 9.35 3.55 11.38
N THR A 29 10.33 2.64 11.44
CA THR A 29 11.38 2.48 10.42
C THR A 29 10.99 1.45 9.34
N CYS A 30 10.07 0.55 9.66
CA CYS A 30 9.42 -0.36 8.73
C CYS A 30 8.45 0.39 7.80
N ALA A 31 8.34 -0.07 6.55
CA ALA A 31 7.55 0.58 5.50
C ALA A 31 7.90 2.05 5.27
N LEU A 32 9.08 2.49 5.72
CA LEU A 32 9.53 3.86 5.59
C LEU A 32 9.80 4.18 4.12
N ASP A 33 9.13 5.22 3.64
CA ASP A 33 9.27 5.71 2.28
C ASP A 33 10.58 6.51 2.13
N ARG A 34 11.54 5.92 1.43
CA ARG A 34 12.83 6.54 1.10
C ARG A 34 12.88 7.09 -0.33
N GLN A 35 11.87 6.80 -1.15
CA GLN A 35 11.78 7.26 -2.53
C GLN A 35 10.97 8.57 -2.63
N GLY A 36 9.90 8.69 -1.83
CA GLY A 36 9.02 9.86 -1.74
C GLY A 36 7.67 9.70 -2.45
N HIS A 37 7.56 8.78 -3.39
CA HIS A 37 6.36 8.52 -4.18
C HIS A 37 5.18 8.05 -3.31
N GLY A 38 5.43 7.17 -2.34
CA GLY A 38 4.38 6.68 -1.44
C GLY A 38 3.82 7.80 -0.57
N THR A 39 4.69 8.64 -0.03
CA THR A 39 4.35 9.82 0.77
C THR A 39 3.56 10.83 -0.06
N HIS A 40 3.95 11.07 -1.31
CA HIS A 40 3.22 11.93 -2.22
C HIS A 40 1.79 11.41 -2.48
N CYS A 41 1.64 10.12 -2.83
CA CYS A 41 0.33 9.50 -3.06
C CYS A 41 -0.55 9.53 -1.80
N ALA A 42 0.02 9.19 -0.65
CA ALA A 42 -0.65 9.26 0.65
C ALA A 42 -1.10 10.69 0.99
N GLY A 43 -0.30 11.70 0.63
CA GLY A 43 -0.63 13.12 0.76
C GLY A 43 -1.83 13.53 -0.09
N THR A 44 -1.89 13.10 -1.35
CA THR A 44 -3.06 13.34 -2.22
C THR A 44 -4.34 12.72 -1.66
N ILE A 45 -4.25 11.52 -1.08
CA ILE A 45 -5.41 10.84 -0.51
C ILE A 45 -5.84 11.51 0.80
N GLY A 46 -4.93 11.67 1.75
CA GLY A 46 -5.30 11.99 3.13
C GLY A 46 -4.44 13.03 3.83
N GLY A 47 -3.65 13.83 3.11
CA GLY A 47 -2.91 14.96 3.69
C GLY A 47 -3.85 16.01 4.30
N GLN A 48 -3.42 16.67 5.38
CA GLN A 48 -4.22 17.71 6.05
C GLN A 48 -4.51 18.92 5.15
N THR A 49 -3.52 19.35 4.37
CA THR A 49 -3.64 20.58 3.59
C THR A 49 -4.38 20.31 2.28
N HIS A 50 -3.92 19.31 1.51
CA HIS A 50 -4.39 19.05 0.13
C HIS A 50 -5.05 17.68 -0.09
N GLY A 51 -5.25 16.88 0.97
CA GLY A 51 -5.85 15.55 0.82
C GLY A 51 -7.33 15.60 0.46
N VAL A 52 -7.77 14.65 -0.34
CA VAL A 52 -9.19 14.46 -0.71
C VAL A 52 -10.01 13.96 0.47
N ALA A 53 -9.52 12.96 1.20
CA ALA A 53 -10.13 12.32 2.36
C ALA A 53 -9.31 12.60 3.63
N LYS A 54 -9.35 13.84 4.12
CA LYS A 54 -8.49 14.37 5.21
C LYS A 54 -8.61 13.65 6.56
N GLN A 55 -9.61 12.81 6.76
CA GLN A 55 -9.82 12.03 7.99
C GLN A 55 -9.54 10.53 7.79
N ALA A 56 -9.12 10.11 6.59
CA ALA A 56 -8.77 8.71 6.36
C ALA A 56 -7.56 8.30 7.18
N THR A 57 -7.60 7.08 7.72
CA THR A 57 -6.42 6.37 8.21
C THR A 57 -5.68 5.79 7.02
N LEU A 58 -4.38 6.05 6.94
CA LEU A 58 -3.52 5.64 5.82
C LEU A 58 -2.63 4.50 6.31
N HIS A 59 -2.77 3.33 5.70
CA HIS A 59 -1.92 2.17 5.99
C HIS A 59 -0.78 2.11 4.97
N ALA A 60 0.46 2.27 5.43
CA ALA A 60 1.63 2.17 4.57
C ALA A 60 1.95 0.69 4.31
N VAL A 61 1.81 0.31 3.03
CA VAL A 61 2.13 -1.01 2.49
C VAL A 61 3.27 -0.84 1.50
N LYS A 62 4.50 -1.12 1.92
CA LYS A 62 5.70 -0.89 1.10
C LYS A 62 6.00 -2.11 0.23
N ILE A 63 5.66 -2.00 -1.05
CA ILE A 63 5.90 -3.02 -2.09
C ILE A 63 6.78 -2.51 -3.24
N LEU A 64 7.38 -1.33 -3.06
CA LEU A 64 8.38 -0.76 -3.95
C LEU A 64 9.67 -0.48 -3.15
N SER A 65 10.79 -0.81 -3.76
CA SER A 65 12.12 -0.51 -3.25
C SER A 65 12.36 1.00 -3.16
N ASP A 66 13.49 1.37 -2.57
CA ASP A 66 13.89 2.78 -2.43
C ASP A 66 14.25 3.43 -3.78
N THR A 67 14.36 2.65 -4.85
CA THR A 67 14.51 3.14 -6.23
C THR A 67 13.18 3.21 -6.99
N GLY A 68 12.06 2.88 -6.33
CA GLY A 68 10.71 2.88 -6.93
C GLY A 68 10.40 1.65 -7.78
N SER A 69 11.28 0.65 -7.80
CA SER A 69 11.06 -0.61 -8.52
C SER A 69 10.40 -1.66 -7.63
N GLY A 70 9.65 -2.58 -8.21
CA GLY A 70 8.98 -3.65 -7.46
C GLY A 70 8.82 -4.92 -8.28
N SER A 71 8.23 -5.93 -7.64
CA SER A 71 7.86 -7.20 -8.26
C SER A 71 6.36 -7.43 -8.11
N PHE A 72 5.75 -8.05 -9.11
CA PHE A 72 4.35 -8.50 -8.99
C PHE A 72 4.18 -9.51 -7.85
N SER A 73 5.19 -10.32 -7.52
CA SER A 73 5.12 -11.22 -6.37
C SER A 73 4.90 -10.47 -5.05
N TRP A 74 5.54 -9.30 -4.87
CA TRP A 74 5.39 -8.49 -3.66
C TRP A 74 4.00 -7.87 -3.58
N LEU A 75 3.46 -7.41 -4.71
CA LEU A 75 2.08 -6.93 -4.82
C LEU A 75 1.08 -8.03 -4.44
N LEU A 76 1.24 -9.23 -5.00
CA LEU A 76 0.35 -10.37 -4.74
C LEU A 76 0.32 -10.73 -3.25
N MET A 77 1.49 -10.81 -2.60
CA MET A 77 1.59 -11.09 -1.16
C MET A 77 0.94 -10.01 -0.30
N ALA A 78 1.11 -8.74 -0.67
CA ALA A 78 0.49 -7.64 0.03
C ALA A 78 -1.05 -7.62 -0.13
N LEU A 79 -1.56 -7.87 -1.34
CA LEU A 79 -2.99 -7.96 -1.61
C LEU A 79 -3.62 -9.12 -0.83
N ASP A 80 -2.99 -10.30 -0.82
CA ASP A 80 -3.45 -11.45 -0.05
C ASP A 80 -3.54 -11.13 1.45
N TRP A 81 -2.53 -10.44 2.01
CA TRP A 81 -2.58 -10.00 3.40
C TRP A 81 -3.70 -8.99 3.67
N VAL A 82 -3.89 -8.00 2.79
CA VAL A 82 -4.97 -7.00 2.94
C VAL A 82 -6.35 -7.67 2.85
N LEU A 83 -6.48 -8.66 1.96
CA LEU A 83 -7.68 -9.46 1.81
C LEU A 83 -8.00 -10.26 3.09
N THR A 84 -7.02 -10.94 3.67
CA THR A 84 -7.25 -11.90 4.77
C THR A 84 -7.15 -11.29 6.17
N GLY A 85 -6.26 -10.33 6.39
CA GLY A 85 -5.95 -9.74 7.71
C GLY A 85 -6.31 -8.26 7.86
N GLY A 86 -6.69 -7.58 6.76
CA GLY A 86 -7.02 -6.15 6.78
C GLY A 86 -8.38 -5.85 7.43
N SER A 87 -8.51 -4.65 8.01
CA SER A 87 -9.81 -4.13 8.45
C SER A 87 -10.72 -3.81 7.25
N ARG A 88 -12.03 -3.70 7.49
CA ARG A 88 -13.03 -3.31 6.48
C ARG A 88 -13.92 -2.18 6.99
N PRO A 89 -14.43 -1.29 6.10
CA PRO A 89 -14.15 -1.21 4.66
C PRO A 89 -12.70 -0.79 4.37
N ALA A 90 -12.14 -1.21 3.21
CA ALA A 90 -10.78 -0.89 2.81
C ALA A 90 -10.67 -0.50 1.34
N VAL A 91 -9.75 0.43 1.05
CA VAL A 91 -9.34 0.81 -0.30
C VAL A 91 -7.85 0.50 -0.44
N PHE A 92 -7.50 -0.30 -1.44
CA PHE A 92 -6.11 -0.55 -1.82
C PHE A 92 -5.76 0.35 -3.01
N SER A 93 -5.03 1.44 -2.74
CA SER A 93 -4.61 2.40 -3.76
C SER A 93 -3.15 2.15 -4.14
N ALA A 94 -2.91 1.77 -5.40
CA ALA A 94 -1.60 1.37 -5.90
C ALA A 94 -1.24 2.13 -7.18
N SER A 95 -0.49 3.22 -7.04
CA SER A 95 0.04 4.01 -8.17
C SER A 95 1.28 3.35 -8.77
N LEU A 96 1.11 2.20 -9.39
CA LEU A 96 2.18 1.41 -10.00
C LEU A 96 1.68 0.73 -11.28
N GLY A 97 2.62 0.28 -12.11
CA GLY A 97 2.30 -0.42 -13.35
C GLY A 97 3.48 -1.27 -13.83
N GLY A 98 3.22 -2.13 -14.81
CA GLY A 98 4.23 -3.00 -15.40
C GLY A 98 3.75 -3.60 -16.71
N ALA A 99 4.63 -4.33 -17.40
CA ALA A 99 4.32 -4.92 -18.70
C ALA A 99 3.42 -6.17 -18.54
N ALA A 100 2.31 -6.19 -19.29
CA ALA A 100 1.27 -7.23 -19.44
C ALA A 100 0.13 -7.21 -18.40
N PRO A 101 -1.06 -7.75 -18.76
CA PRO A 101 -1.84 -8.46 -17.78
C PRO A 101 -1.15 -9.80 -17.46
N PHE A 102 -0.89 -10.06 -16.18
CA PHE A 102 -0.56 -11.39 -15.67
C PHE A 102 -1.83 -12.00 -15.08
N PRO A 103 -2.25 -13.22 -15.46
CA PRO A 103 -3.46 -13.84 -14.91
C PRO A 103 -3.50 -13.86 -13.38
N SER A 104 -2.36 -14.14 -12.73
CA SER A 104 -2.27 -14.14 -11.27
C SER A 104 -2.58 -12.79 -10.62
N VAL A 105 -2.25 -11.68 -11.29
CA VAL A 105 -2.56 -10.32 -10.81
C VAL A 105 -4.05 -10.03 -10.97
N VAL A 106 -4.65 -10.47 -12.08
CA VAL A 106 -6.10 -10.36 -12.32
C VAL A 106 -6.85 -11.13 -11.23
N ASP A 107 -6.51 -12.41 -11.02
CA ASP A 107 -7.17 -13.27 -10.03
C ASP A 107 -7.08 -12.71 -8.60
N ALA A 108 -5.92 -12.13 -8.23
CA ALA A 108 -5.72 -11.52 -6.92
C ALA A 108 -6.55 -10.24 -6.74
N ILE A 109 -6.65 -9.40 -7.76
CA ILE A 109 -7.49 -8.20 -7.73
C ILE A 109 -8.97 -8.60 -7.64
N ASP A 110 -9.41 -9.55 -8.46
CA ASP A 110 -10.79 -10.04 -8.44
C ASP A 110 -11.16 -10.62 -7.07
N SER A 111 -10.24 -11.39 -6.47
CA SER A 111 -10.41 -11.92 -5.11
C SER A 111 -10.48 -10.82 -4.05
N ALA A 112 -9.65 -9.79 -4.17
CA ALA A 112 -9.66 -8.64 -3.26
C ALA A 112 -11.00 -7.88 -3.34
N VAL A 113 -11.49 -7.63 -4.55
CA VAL A 113 -12.77 -6.96 -4.81
C VAL A 113 -13.94 -7.78 -4.29
N ALA A 114 -13.96 -9.09 -4.57
CA ALA A 114 -14.97 -10.00 -4.03
C ALA A 114 -14.96 -10.05 -2.49
N GLY A 115 -13.79 -9.89 -1.87
CA GLY A 115 -13.61 -9.78 -0.42
C GLY A 115 -13.84 -8.38 0.18
N GLY A 116 -14.44 -7.47 -0.58
CA GLY A 116 -14.85 -6.15 -0.10
C GLY A 116 -13.72 -5.12 0.01
N VAL A 117 -12.61 -5.31 -0.71
CA VAL A 117 -11.54 -4.32 -0.87
C VAL A 117 -11.72 -3.61 -2.20
N THR A 118 -11.91 -2.29 -2.19
CA THR A 118 -11.89 -1.51 -3.45
C THR A 118 -10.44 -1.34 -3.90
N VAL A 119 -10.09 -1.80 -5.10
CA VAL A 119 -8.74 -1.67 -5.65
C VAL A 119 -8.71 -0.54 -6.68
N VAL A 120 -7.75 0.38 -6.54
CA VAL A 120 -7.53 1.53 -7.44
C VAL A 120 -6.09 1.49 -7.93
N VAL A 121 -5.90 1.55 -9.25
CA VAL A 121 -4.58 1.50 -9.92
C VAL A 121 -4.42 2.68 -10.89
N ALA A 122 -3.18 2.97 -11.30
CA ALA A 122 -2.84 4.03 -12.25
C ALA A 122 -3.12 3.65 -13.72
#